data_AF-A0A963LYP6-F1
#
_entry.id   AF-A0A963LYP6-F1
#
_cell.length_a   1.000
_cell.length_b   1.000
_cell.length_c   1.000
_cell.angle_alpha   90.00
_cell.angle_beta   90.00
_cell.angle_gamma   90.00
#
_symmetry.space_group_name_H-M   'P 1'
#
loop_
_entity.id
_entity.type
_entity.pdbx_description
1 polymer ?
#
loop_
_entity_poly.entity_id
_entity_poly.type
_entity_poly.pdbx_seq_one_letter_code
_entity_poly.pdbx_strand_id
1 'polypeptide(L)'
;MRHRSFLEYRNYRYLKLALVLCVLGTVAYTWYRQTHFNTPGGLGYGGTLMGYGLGTVGALLIVWLMWLGVRKRRFKASMTMTQGWLSAHVYLGLALVVIATLHTGFELGLNLHTLTYVLMLLVVASGIYGVLVFLREPERMTRNMGEDNIPTLLLQLQEADQQAARLTLQLPDEFNSLLQAAATHTRLRGSLLQHALGSLSSRCPTQRAVERMQQLNRQLKGGQAQRGREVHALMLGRRTAVEKIRAELRSLARLRLWLLIHVPLSFALLFALIGHVVSVFIYW
;
A
#
# COMPACT_ATOMS: atom_id res chain seq x y z
N MET A 1 11.79 -11.38 17.73
CA MET A 1 11.99 -9.92 17.73
C MET A 1 10.69 -9.25 17.30
N ARG A 2 10.05 -8.42 18.15
CA ARG A 2 8.84 -7.68 17.75
C ARG A 2 9.22 -6.71 16.62
N HIS A 3 8.66 -6.89 15.42
CA HIS A 3 8.77 -5.90 14.35
C HIS A 3 8.15 -4.59 14.86
N ARG A 4 8.98 -3.60 15.21
CA ARG A 4 8.48 -2.26 15.54
C ARG A 4 7.93 -1.64 14.26
N SER A 5 6.65 -1.27 14.29
CA SER A 5 6.02 -0.57 13.17
C SER A 5 6.72 0.78 12.96
N PHE A 6 6.78 1.26 11.70
CA PHE A 6 7.34 2.58 11.40
C PHE A 6 6.58 3.72 12.09
N LEU A 7 5.33 3.49 12.53
CA LEU A 7 4.55 4.43 13.33
C LEU A 7 5.19 4.67 14.70
N GLU A 8 5.81 3.65 15.30
CA GLU A 8 6.45 3.73 16.63
C GLU A 8 7.90 4.22 16.56
N TYR A 9 8.32 4.77 15.41
CA TYR A 9 9.71 5.14 15.17
C TYR A 9 10.25 6.07 16.27
N ARG A 10 11.29 5.58 16.96
CA ARG A 10 12.02 6.28 18.03
C ARG A 10 11.09 6.89 19.08
N ASN A 11 10.16 6.08 19.63
CA ASN A 11 9.15 6.45 20.62
C ASN A 11 8.17 7.53 20.12
N TYR A 12 7.62 7.32 18.92
CA TYR A 12 6.64 8.21 18.29
C TYR A 12 7.15 9.65 18.11
N ARG A 13 8.45 9.82 17.82
CA ARG A 13 9.08 11.16 17.72
C ARG A 13 8.33 12.10 16.78
N TYR A 14 7.93 11.61 15.61
CA TYR A 14 7.26 12.44 14.60
C TYR A 14 5.78 12.70 14.91
N LEU A 15 5.11 11.80 15.64
CA LEU A 15 3.79 12.08 16.20
C LEU A 15 3.87 13.23 17.20
N LYS A 16 4.85 13.21 18.12
CA LYS A 16 5.06 14.30 19.07
C LYS A 16 5.34 15.62 18.36
N LEU A 17 6.17 15.60 17.31
CA LEU A 17 6.46 16.79 16.52
C LEU A 17 5.23 17.30 15.77
N ALA A 18 4.44 16.41 15.17
CA ALA A 18 3.18 16.77 14.53
C ALA A 18 2.17 17.36 15.53
N LEU A 19 2.04 16.77 16.72
CA LEU A 19 1.18 17.28 17.79
C LEU A 19 1.62 18.66 18.27
N VAL A 20 2.93 18.85 18.52
CA VAL A 20 3.49 20.15 18.90
C VAL A 20 3.21 21.18 17.81
N LEU A 21 3.40 20.84 16.55
CA LEU A 21 3.11 21.74 15.42
C LEU A 21 1.63 22.12 15.36
N CYS A 22 0.71 21.16 15.51
CA CYS A 22 -0.73 21.43 15.56
C CYS A 22 -1.09 22.31 16.76
N VAL A 23 -0.61 21.98 17.96
CA VAL A 23 -0.89 22.75 19.18
C VAL A 23 -0.36 24.18 19.07
N LEU A 24 0.89 24.36 18.64
CA LEU A 24 1.48 25.69 18.44
C LEU A 24 0.72 26.47 17.37
N GLY A 25 0.35 25.83 16.26
CA GLY A 25 -0.45 26.45 15.20
C GLY A 25 -1.82 26.90 15.69
N THR A 26 -2.53 26.04 16.43
CA THR A 26 -3.84 26.35 17.03
C THR A 26 -3.72 27.47 18.05
N VAL A 27 -2.76 27.40 19.00
CA VAL A 27 -2.56 28.42 20.03
C VAL A 27 -2.22 29.78 19.41
N ALA A 28 -1.30 29.81 18.45
CA ALA A 28 -0.93 31.03 17.75
C ALA A 28 -2.12 31.61 16.95
N TYR A 29 -2.92 30.76 16.32
CA TYR A 29 -4.13 31.20 15.62
C TYR A 29 -5.17 31.78 16.59
N THR A 30 -5.44 31.11 17.70
CA THR A 30 -6.40 31.58 18.71
C THR A 30 -5.94 32.86 19.39
N TRP A 31 -4.64 32.98 19.68
CA TRP A 31 -4.05 34.20 20.22
C TRP A 31 -4.23 35.34 19.24
N TYR A 32 -3.76 35.18 18.00
CA TYR A 32 -3.85 36.21 16.97
C TYR A 32 -5.30 36.63 16.73
N ARG A 33 -6.21 35.65 16.72
CA ARG A 33 -7.65 35.92 16.64
C ARG A 33 -8.13 36.80 17.78
N GLN A 34 -7.79 36.45 19.02
CA GLN A 34 -8.25 37.17 20.21
C GLN A 34 -7.66 38.57 20.33
N THR A 35 -6.43 38.80 19.84
CA THR A 35 -5.79 40.13 19.93
C THR A 35 -6.15 41.06 18.78
N HIS A 36 -6.43 40.53 17.59
CA HIS A 36 -6.67 41.35 16.39
C HIS A 36 -8.14 41.45 15.98
N PHE A 37 -9.00 40.51 16.38
CA PHE A 37 -10.43 40.52 16.04
C PHE A 37 -11.28 40.56 17.31
N ASN A 38 -11.87 41.72 17.60
CA ASN A 38 -12.69 41.96 18.79
C ASN A 38 -14.20 41.70 18.58
N THR A 39 -14.64 41.24 17.40
CA THR A 39 -16.06 41.06 17.08
C THR A 39 -16.46 39.58 16.93
N PRO A 40 -17.65 39.17 17.42
CA PRO A 40 -18.20 37.85 17.17
C PRO A 40 -18.69 37.78 15.71
N GLY A 41 -17.79 37.46 14.77
CA GLY A 41 -18.17 37.30 13.35
C GLY A 41 -17.03 37.39 12.35
N GLY A 42 -15.88 37.97 12.71
CA GLY A 42 -14.68 37.93 11.86
C GLY A 42 -14.03 36.55 11.92
N LEU A 43 -14.40 35.65 11.01
CA LEU A 43 -13.61 34.45 10.73
C LEU A 43 -12.32 34.96 10.07
N GLY A 44 -11.17 34.80 10.73
CA GLY A 44 -9.92 35.36 10.22
C GLY A 44 -9.57 34.71 8.89
N TYR A 45 -9.60 35.47 7.79
CA TYR A 45 -9.35 34.97 6.44
C TYR A 45 -7.85 34.73 6.17
N GLY A 46 -7.54 33.91 5.16
CA GLY A 46 -6.18 33.46 4.85
C GLY A 46 -5.19 34.55 4.40
N GLY A 47 -5.68 35.77 4.09
CA GLY A 47 -4.86 36.93 3.74
C GLY A 47 -4.36 37.73 4.95
N THR A 48 -4.63 37.30 6.18
CA THR A 48 -4.07 37.90 7.39
C THR A 48 -2.58 37.57 7.54
N LEU A 49 -1.82 38.34 8.34
CA LEU A 49 -0.41 38.04 8.63
C LEU A 49 -0.23 36.60 9.17
N MET A 50 -1.17 36.17 10.03
CA MET A 50 -1.22 34.79 10.53
C MET A 50 -1.52 33.77 9.42
N GLY A 51 -2.46 34.09 8.53
CA GLY A 51 -2.77 33.29 7.35
C GLY A 51 -1.54 33.08 6.46
N TYR A 52 -0.80 34.14 6.11
CA TYR A 52 0.43 34.04 5.33
C TYR A 52 1.51 33.19 6.03
N GLY A 53 1.65 33.31 7.35
CA GLY A 53 2.58 32.49 8.14
C GLY A 53 2.22 31.01 8.07
N LEU A 54 0.96 30.66 8.35
CA LEU A 54 0.46 29.28 8.27
C LEU A 54 0.52 28.71 6.85
N GLY A 55 0.21 29.55 5.85
CA GLY A 55 0.28 29.20 4.43
C GLY A 55 1.72 28.87 4.01
N THR A 56 2.69 29.68 4.45
CA THR A 56 4.13 29.44 4.22
C THR A 56 4.58 28.13 4.85
N VAL A 57 4.22 27.89 6.12
CA VAL A 57 4.52 26.63 6.81
C VAL A 57 3.88 25.45 6.09
N GLY A 58 2.62 25.56 5.67
CA GLY A 58 1.90 24.54 4.90
C GLY A 58 2.56 24.24 3.57
N ALA A 59 2.96 25.26 2.80
CA ALA A 59 3.65 25.10 1.53
C ALA A 59 5.01 24.41 1.71
N LEU A 60 5.81 24.81 2.71
CA LEU A 60 7.07 24.17 3.04
C LEU A 60 6.88 22.70 3.45
N LEU A 61 5.83 22.39 4.20
CA LEU A 61 5.46 21.02 4.55
C LEU A 61 5.10 20.21 3.29
N ILE A 62 4.32 20.75 2.36
CA ILE A 62 3.97 20.04 1.11
C ILE A 62 5.24 19.71 0.30
N VAL A 63 6.15 20.68 0.14
CA VAL A 63 7.43 20.47 -0.55
C VAL A 63 8.29 19.43 0.17
N TRP A 64 8.36 19.50 1.51
CA TRP A 64 9.08 18.51 2.33
C TRP A 64 8.49 17.10 2.20
N LEU A 65 7.15 16.98 2.22
CA LEU A 65 6.46 15.71 2.03
C LEU A 65 6.74 15.12 0.65
N MET A 66 6.83 15.96 -0.39
CA MET A 66 7.19 15.54 -1.74
C MET A 66 8.64 15.12 -1.89
N TRP A 67 9.54 15.68 -1.10
CA TRP A 67 10.96 15.33 -1.09
C TRP A 67 11.20 13.84 -0.80
N LEU A 68 10.34 13.19 -0.01
CA LEU A 68 10.42 11.75 0.24
C LEU A 68 10.37 10.92 -1.05
N GLY A 69 9.52 11.32 -2.00
CA GLY A 69 9.36 10.65 -3.29
C GLY A 69 10.62 10.72 -4.15
N VAL A 70 11.31 11.86 -4.13
CA VAL A 70 12.61 12.07 -4.80
C VAL A 70 13.70 11.24 -4.12
N ARG A 71 13.75 11.29 -2.78
CA ARG A 71 14.79 10.65 -2.00
C ARG A 71 14.78 9.13 -2.17
N LYS A 72 13.61 8.51 -2.17
CA LYS A 72 13.43 7.06 -2.38
C LYS A 72 13.92 6.59 -3.75
N ARG A 73 13.87 7.46 -4.78
CA ARG A 73 14.29 7.13 -6.15
C ARG A 73 15.76 7.43 -6.41
N ARG A 74 16.32 8.45 -5.78
CA ARG A 74 17.70 8.92 -6.04
C ARG A 74 18.75 8.38 -5.09
N PHE A 75 18.38 7.99 -3.86
CA PHE A 75 19.36 7.59 -2.84
C PHE A 75 19.13 6.14 -2.41
N LYS A 76 20.20 5.32 -2.45
CA LYS A 76 20.28 4.01 -1.79
C LYS A 76 20.31 4.20 -0.26
N ALA A 77 19.26 4.80 0.30
CA ALA A 77 19.19 5.11 1.72
C ALA A 77 19.01 3.83 2.55
N SER A 78 19.73 3.74 3.68
CA SER A 78 19.59 2.66 4.65
C SER A 78 18.14 2.46 5.10
N MET A 79 17.75 1.20 5.33
CA MET A 79 16.40 0.77 5.71
C MET A 79 15.84 1.51 6.95
N THR A 80 16.70 1.85 7.91
CA THR A 80 16.31 2.57 9.13
C THR A 80 16.04 4.05 8.87
N MET A 81 16.79 4.67 7.94
CA MET A 81 16.51 6.04 7.52
C MET A 81 15.21 6.13 6.72
N THR A 82 14.88 5.13 5.89
CA THR A 82 13.64 5.17 5.10
C THR A 82 12.39 5.00 5.98
N GLN A 83 12.47 4.18 7.04
CA GLN A 83 11.40 4.05 8.04
C GLN A 83 11.11 5.37 8.78
N GLY A 84 12.15 6.08 9.23
CA GLY A 84 11.98 7.37 9.91
C GLY A 84 11.33 8.42 9.03
N TRP A 85 11.71 8.48 7.75
CA TRP A 85 11.13 9.43 6.81
C TRP A 85 9.69 9.09 6.43
N LEU A 86 9.34 7.81 6.31
CA LEU A 86 7.95 7.38 6.10
C LEU A 86 7.08 7.78 7.31
N SER A 87 7.58 7.55 8.53
CA SER A 87 6.93 7.98 9.76
C SER A 87 6.68 9.49 9.78
N ALA A 88 7.73 10.28 9.47
CA ALA A 88 7.62 11.72 9.35
C ALA A 88 6.58 12.15 8.31
N HIS A 89 6.59 11.51 7.13
CA HIS A 89 5.66 11.84 6.05
C HIS A 89 4.19 11.60 6.44
N VAL A 90 3.90 10.50 7.14
CA VAL A 90 2.54 10.20 7.60
C VAL A 90 2.09 11.21 8.66
N TYR A 91 2.87 11.43 9.71
CA TYR A 91 2.46 12.32 10.81
C TYR A 91 2.44 13.80 10.40
N LEU A 92 3.41 14.26 9.60
CA LEU A 92 3.40 15.62 9.07
C LEU A 92 2.31 15.83 8.03
N GLY A 93 1.96 14.81 7.24
CA GLY A 93 0.82 14.86 6.33
C GLY A 93 -0.52 15.01 7.06
N LEU A 94 -0.68 14.36 8.21
CA LEU A 94 -1.84 14.57 9.07
C LEU A 94 -1.84 15.97 9.72
N ALA A 95 -0.69 16.46 10.19
CA ALA A 95 -0.57 17.81 10.73
C ALA A 95 -0.87 18.90 9.69
N LEU A 96 -0.50 18.67 8.43
CA LEU A 96 -0.78 19.58 7.32
C LEU A 96 -2.27 19.87 7.18
N VAL A 97 -3.15 18.90 7.46
CA VAL A 97 -4.62 19.12 7.43
C VAL A 97 -4.98 20.23 8.41
N VAL A 98 -4.51 20.14 9.66
CA VAL A 98 -4.81 21.13 10.70
C VAL A 98 -4.25 22.50 10.32
N ILE A 99 -2.98 22.57 9.91
CA ILE A 99 -2.33 23.83 9.53
C ILE A 99 -3.03 24.48 8.32
N ALA A 100 -3.40 23.69 7.31
CA ALA A 100 -4.11 24.19 6.13
C ALA A 100 -5.54 24.67 6.48
N THR A 101 -6.26 23.97 7.36
CA THR A 101 -7.59 24.42 7.83
C THR A 101 -7.50 25.73 8.60
N LEU A 102 -6.46 25.91 9.44
CA LEU A 102 -6.23 27.17 10.13
C LEU A 102 -5.84 28.30 9.15
N HIS A 103 -5.08 27.97 8.10
CA HIS A 103 -4.74 28.93 7.04
C HIS A 103 -5.96 29.42 6.26
N THR A 104 -6.92 28.55 5.93
CA THR A 104 -8.13 28.97 5.20
C THR A 104 -9.04 29.87 6.03
N GLY A 105 -8.86 29.91 7.35
CA GLY A 105 -9.73 30.72 8.20
C GLY A 105 -11.15 30.21 8.31
N PHE A 106 -11.40 28.97 7.88
CA PHE A 106 -12.73 28.40 7.66
C PHE A 106 -13.56 29.08 6.56
N GLU A 107 -12.95 29.91 5.72
CA GLU A 107 -13.60 30.50 4.56
C GLU A 107 -13.30 29.67 3.30
N LEU A 108 -14.30 28.93 2.82
CA LEU A 108 -14.20 28.10 1.62
C LEU A 108 -15.21 28.57 0.58
N GLY A 109 -14.72 29.02 -0.58
CA GLY A 109 -15.54 29.38 -1.76
C GLY A 109 -15.32 28.42 -2.95
N LEU A 110 -15.93 28.68 -4.11
CA LEU A 110 -15.65 27.91 -5.33
C LEU A 110 -14.46 28.47 -6.11
N ASN A 111 -13.28 28.43 -5.49
CA ASN A 111 -12.05 29.01 -6.04
C ASN A 111 -10.88 28.02 -6.03
N LEU A 112 -9.77 28.42 -6.67
CA LEU A 112 -8.51 27.66 -6.67
C LEU A 112 -8.02 27.31 -5.25
N HIS A 113 -8.29 28.17 -4.27
CA HIS A 113 -8.00 27.94 -2.85
C HIS A 113 -8.65 26.65 -2.32
N THR A 114 -9.96 26.53 -2.53
CA THR A 114 -10.74 25.36 -2.09
C THR A 114 -10.39 24.13 -2.90
N LEU A 115 -10.09 24.28 -4.20
CA LEU A 115 -9.58 23.17 -5.00
C LEU A 115 -8.28 22.60 -4.43
N THR A 116 -7.32 23.47 -4.07
CA THR A 116 -6.05 23.07 -3.44
C THR A 116 -6.30 22.38 -2.10
N TYR A 117 -7.23 22.89 -1.29
CA TYR A 117 -7.61 22.27 -0.02
C TYR A 117 -8.25 20.88 -0.19
N VAL A 118 -9.19 20.74 -1.12
CA VAL A 118 -9.84 19.44 -1.43
C VAL A 118 -8.83 18.44 -1.98
N LEU A 119 -7.95 18.85 -2.90
CA LEU A 119 -6.87 18.00 -3.40
C LEU A 119 -5.95 17.54 -2.25
N MET A 120 -5.61 18.43 -1.32
CA MET A 120 -4.82 18.09 -0.14
C MET A 120 -5.53 17.01 0.71
N LEU A 121 -6.83 17.19 0.99
CA LEU A 121 -7.61 16.18 1.72
C LEU A 121 -7.64 14.83 1.00
N LEU A 122 -7.80 14.82 -0.34
CA LEU A 122 -7.77 13.58 -1.13
C LEU A 122 -6.39 12.91 -1.07
N VAL A 123 -5.29 13.68 -1.13
CA VAL A 123 -3.92 13.14 -0.98
C VAL A 123 -3.74 12.52 0.40
N VAL A 124 -4.17 13.20 1.47
CA VAL A 124 -4.06 12.71 2.84
C VAL A 124 -4.92 11.46 3.04
N ALA A 125 -6.16 11.45 2.56
CA ALA A 125 -7.04 10.27 2.62
C ALA A 125 -6.43 9.07 1.86
N SER A 126 -5.91 9.31 0.66
CA SER A 126 -5.15 8.31 -0.11
C SER A 126 -3.90 7.83 0.64
N GLY A 127 -3.19 8.72 1.34
CA GLY A 127 -2.04 8.37 2.18
C GLY A 127 -2.42 7.47 3.36
N ILE A 128 -3.53 7.77 4.05
CA ILE A 128 -4.07 6.94 5.14
C ILE A 128 -4.41 5.54 4.62
N TYR A 129 -5.07 5.45 3.45
CA TYR A 129 -5.32 4.16 2.80
C TYR A 129 -4.01 3.39 2.55
N GLY A 130 -2.97 4.09 2.05
CA GLY A 130 -1.64 3.52 1.86
C GLY A 130 -1.04 2.93 3.13
N VAL A 131 -1.18 3.62 4.26
CA VAL A 131 -0.75 3.12 5.59
C VAL A 131 -1.52 1.86 5.97
N LEU A 132 -2.85 1.85 5.79
CA LEU A 132 -3.67 0.68 6.12
C LEU A 132 -3.29 -0.56 5.28
N VAL A 133 -3.04 -0.37 3.98
CA VAL A 133 -2.53 -1.45 3.10
C VAL A 133 -1.15 -1.89 3.58
N PHE A 134 -0.25 -0.96 3.86
CA PHE A 134 1.11 -1.28 4.30
C PHE A 134 1.16 -1.98 5.66
N LEU A 135 0.23 -1.74 6.58
CA LEU A 135 0.19 -2.45 7.86
C LEU A 135 -0.46 -3.83 7.74
N ARG A 136 -1.47 -3.99 6.88
CA ARG A 136 -2.20 -5.26 6.73
C ARG A 136 -1.48 -6.30 5.88
N GLU A 137 -0.70 -5.88 4.89
CA GLU A 137 -0.08 -6.82 3.95
C GLU A 137 1.17 -7.55 4.45
N PRO A 138 2.16 -6.93 5.11
CA PRO A 138 3.38 -7.62 5.55
C PRO A 138 3.08 -8.74 6.54
N GLU A 139 2.09 -8.54 7.42
CA GLU A 139 1.60 -9.56 8.34
C GLU A 139 1.02 -10.80 7.64
N ARG A 140 0.56 -10.66 6.40
CA ARG A 140 0.10 -11.78 5.57
C ARG A 140 1.25 -12.37 4.77
N MET A 141 2.16 -11.53 4.27
CA MET A 141 3.34 -11.95 3.49
C MET A 141 4.30 -12.78 4.35
N THR A 142 4.73 -12.28 5.52
CA THR A 142 5.66 -12.98 6.42
C THR A 142 5.04 -14.23 7.03
N ARG A 143 3.75 -14.20 7.38
CA ARG A 143 3.06 -15.37 7.96
C ARG A 143 2.81 -16.47 6.93
N ASN A 144 2.56 -16.11 5.67
CA ASN A 144 2.32 -17.09 4.62
C ASN A 144 3.61 -17.64 4.00
N MET A 145 4.69 -16.84 3.92
CA MET A 145 5.97 -17.31 3.38
C MET A 145 6.80 -18.09 4.42
N GLY A 146 6.75 -17.74 5.70
CA GLY A 146 7.61 -18.39 6.71
C GLY A 146 9.09 -18.14 6.39
N GLU A 147 9.86 -19.21 6.17
CA GLU A 147 11.26 -19.15 5.72
C GLU A 147 11.40 -19.20 4.18
N ASP A 148 10.31 -19.44 3.46
CA ASP A 148 10.34 -19.55 1.99
C ASP A 148 10.45 -18.17 1.31
N ASN A 149 11.06 -18.15 0.12
CA ASN A 149 11.04 -16.98 -0.77
C ASN A 149 10.47 -17.38 -2.14
N ILE A 150 10.10 -16.41 -2.99
CA ILE A 150 9.52 -16.72 -4.32
C ILE A 150 10.43 -17.66 -5.14
N PRO A 151 11.75 -17.43 -5.27
CA PRO A 151 12.63 -18.37 -5.98
C PRO A 151 12.59 -19.80 -5.44
N THR A 152 12.64 -19.98 -4.12
CA THR A 152 12.56 -21.29 -3.46
C THR A 152 11.20 -21.95 -3.73
N LEU A 153 10.09 -21.20 -3.65
CA LEU A 153 8.76 -21.72 -3.96
C LEU A 153 8.64 -22.13 -5.44
N LEU A 154 9.31 -21.42 -6.35
CA LEU A 154 9.36 -21.79 -7.76
C LEU A 154 10.18 -23.07 -7.99
N LEU A 155 11.28 -23.25 -7.26
CA LEU A 155 12.06 -24.50 -7.29
C LEU A 155 11.24 -25.67 -6.73
N GLN A 156 10.60 -25.50 -5.57
CA GLN A 156 9.70 -26.50 -4.98
C GLN A 156 8.57 -26.88 -5.96
N LEU A 157 8.05 -25.91 -6.70
CA LEU A 157 7.02 -26.13 -7.72
C LEU A 157 7.53 -27.01 -8.87
N GLN A 158 8.73 -26.72 -9.38
CA GLN A 158 9.37 -27.50 -10.44
C GLN A 158 9.70 -28.92 -9.98
N GLU A 159 10.20 -29.06 -8.76
CA GLU A 159 10.57 -30.35 -8.19
C GLU A 159 9.33 -31.23 -7.94
N ALA A 160 8.25 -30.63 -7.42
CA ALA A 160 6.96 -31.31 -7.27
C ALA A 160 6.39 -31.79 -8.61
N ASP A 161 6.50 -30.98 -9.67
CA ASP A 161 6.05 -31.36 -11.01
C ASP A 161 6.86 -32.53 -11.59
N GLN A 162 8.19 -32.51 -11.43
CA GLN A 162 9.06 -33.57 -11.91
C GLN A 162 8.82 -34.89 -11.17
N GLN A 163 8.67 -34.84 -9.84
CA GLN A 163 8.36 -36.02 -9.03
C GLN A 163 6.97 -36.58 -9.37
N ALA A 164 5.96 -35.71 -9.49
CA ALA A 164 4.61 -36.11 -9.86
C ALA A 164 4.59 -36.76 -11.24
N ALA A 165 5.29 -36.18 -12.23
CA ALA A 165 5.34 -36.71 -13.58
C ALA A 165 5.86 -38.16 -13.63
N ARG A 166 6.91 -38.48 -12.86
CA ARG A 166 7.45 -39.84 -12.76
C ARG A 166 6.44 -40.84 -12.18
N LEU A 167 5.73 -40.44 -11.13
CA LEU A 167 4.73 -41.29 -10.47
C LEU A 167 3.48 -41.49 -11.33
N THR A 168 3.09 -40.48 -12.13
CA THR A 168 1.91 -40.58 -13.00
C THR A 168 2.06 -41.57 -14.16
N LEU A 169 3.28 -41.94 -14.56
CA LEU A 169 3.52 -42.95 -15.60
C LEU A 169 2.97 -44.34 -15.25
N GLN A 170 2.74 -44.60 -13.96
CA GLN A 170 2.24 -45.88 -13.44
C GLN A 170 0.78 -45.79 -12.95
N LEU A 171 0.10 -44.68 -13.29
CA LEU A 171 -1.28 -44.38 -12.95
C LEU A 171 -2.10 -44.23 -14.23
N PRO A 172 -3.44 -44.22 -14.14
CA PRO A 172 -4.30 -43.93 -15.28
C PRO A 172 -3.97 -42.58 -15.95
N ASP A 173 -4.15 -42.49 -17.26
CA ASP A 173 -3.82 -41.31 -18.08
C ASP A 173 -4.47 -40.00 -17.60
N GLU A 174 -5.60 -40.10 -16.90
CA GLU A 174 -6.28 -38.94 -16.31
C GLU A 174 -5.38 -38.21 -15.28
N PHE A 175 -4.50 -38.91 -14.57
CA PHE A 175 -3.54 -38.24 -13.68
C PHE A 175 -2.52 -37.40 -14.44
N ASN A 176 -2.00 -37.94 -15.56
CA ASN A 176 -1.04 -37.23 -16.40
C ASN A 176 -1.68 -36.01 -17.07
N SER A 177 -2.92 -36.11 -17.56
CA SER A 177 -3.61 -34.97 -18.17
C SER A 177 -3.91 -33.85 -17.17
N LEU A 178 -4.31 -34.20 -15.94
CA LEU A 178 -4.50 -33.23 -14.85
C LEU A 178 -3.19 -32.56 -14.43
N LEU A 179 -2.10 -33.32 -14.35
CA LEU A 179 -0.77 -32.78 -14.05
C LEU A 179 -0.30 -31.83 -15.14
N GLN A 180 -0.39 -32.23 -16.42
CA GLN A 180 -0.02 -31.39 -17.54
C GLN A 180 -0.86 -30.10 -17.58
N ALA A 181 -2.17 -30.21 -17.38
CA ALA A 181 -3.04 -29.02 -17.33
C ALA A 181 -2.66 -28.10 -16.16
N ALA A 182 -2.29 -28.65 -15.00
CA ALA A 182 -1.80 -27.87 -13.88
C ALA A 182 -0.43 -27.22 -14.18
N ALA A 183 0.48 -27.91 -14.86
CA ALA A 183 1.80 -27.42 -15.23
C ALA A 183 1.73 -26.26 -16.25
N THR A 184 0.95 -26.43 -17.32
CA THR A 184 0.91 -25.49 -18.45
C THR A 184 -0.05 -24.32 -18.25
N HIS A 185 -1.21 -24.56 -17.63
CA HIS A 185 -2.28 -23.56 -17.57
C HIS A 185 -2.32 -22.79 -16.23
N THR A 186 -1.51 -23.17 -15.23
CA THR A 186 -1.44 -22.42 -13.98
C THR A 186 -0.75 -21.08 -14.20
N ARG A 187 -1.55 -20.03 -14.38
CA ARG A 187 -1.06 -18.67 -14.51
C ARG A 187 -0.58 -18.14 -13.16
N LEU A 188 0.72 -17.85 -13.09
CA LEU A 188 1.37 -17.13 -11.99
C LEU A 188 1.48 -15.63 -12.27
N ARG A 189 1.45 -15.23 -13.54
CA ARG A 189 1.56 -13.83 -14.00
C ARG A 189 0.24 -13.36 -14.64
N GLY A 190 -0.05 -12.07 -14.52
CA GLY A 190 -1.29 -11.41 -14.93
C GLY A 190 -1.20 -9.89 -14.70
N SER A 191 -2.25 -9.15 -15.04
CA SER A 191 -2.25 -7.68 -14.87
C SER A 191 -2.30 -7.27 -13.39
N LEU A 192 -1.94 -6.03 -13.07
CA LEU A 192 -2.00 -5.50 -11.69
C LEU A 192 -3.42 -5.60 -11.11
N LEU A 193 -4.43 -5.29 -11.93
CA LEU A 193 -5.84 -5.38 -11.56
C LEU A 193 -6.29 -6.83 -11.32
N GLN A 194 -5.87 -7.78 -12.17
CA GLN A 194 -6.20 -9.20 -12.01
C GLN A 194 -5.64 -9.79 -10.72
N HIS A 195 -4.43 -9.37 -10.32
CA HIS A 195 -3.90 -9.73 -9.02
C HIS A 195 -4.67 -9.02 -7.90
N ALA A 196 -4.80 -7.69 -7.95
CA ALA A 196 -5.46 -6.93 -6.88
C ALA A 196 -6.89 -7.42 -6.58
N LEU A 197 -7.66 -7.79 -7.60
CA LEU A 197 -9.02 -8.31 -7.50
C LEU A 197 -9.10 -9.83 -7.25
N GLY A 198 -7.98 -10.55 -7.28
CA GLY A 198 -7.94 -11.99 -7.05
C GLY A 198 -8.57 -12.85 -8.16
N SER A 199 -8.83 -12.31 -9.36
CA SER A 199 -9.54 -13.08 -10.40
C SER A 199 -8.77 -14.31 -10.91
N LEU A 200 -7.44 -14.32 -10.74
CA LEU A 200 -6.55 -15.44 -11.08
C LEU A 200 -6.79 -16.70 -10.23
N SER A 201 -7.41 -16.61 -9.04
CA SER A 201 -7.69 -17.78 -8.20
C SER A 201 -8.99 -18.50 -8.55
N SER A 202 -9.94 -17.83 -9.21
CA SER A 202 -11.30 -18.35 -9.45
C SER A 202 -11.36 -19.55 -10.40
N ARG A 203 -10.36 -19.75 -11.28
CA ARG A 203 -10.28 -20.89 -12.22
C ARG A 203 -8.90 -21.51 -12.25
N CYS A 204 -8.35 -21.86 -11.09
CA CYS A 204 -7.00 -22.41 -10.99
C CYS A 204 -6.95 -23.88 -11.43
N PRO A 205 -6.20 -24.24 -12.50
CA PRO A 205 -6.07 -25.63 -12.95
C PRO A 205 -5.45 -26.55 -11.90
N THR A 206 -4.51 -26.02 -11.09
CA THR A 206 -3.91 -26.75 -9.96
C THR A 206 -4.94 -27.12 -8.90
N GLN A 207 -5.88 -26.22 -8.55
CA GLN A 207 -6.95 -26.51 -7.59
C GLN A 207 -7.84 -27.64 -8.12
N ARG A 208 -8.24 -27.54 -9.38
CA ARG A 208 -9.06 -28.56 -10.05
C ARG A 208 -8.34 -29.91 -10.11
N ALA A 209 -7.03 -29.92 -10.38
CA ALA A 209 -6.24 -31.15 -10.42
C ALA A 209 -6.19 -31.83 -9.05
N VAL A 210 -5.97 -31.08 -7.96
CA VAL A 210 -5.99 -31.62 -6.58
C VAL A 210 -7.34 -32.24 -6.26
N GLU A 211 -8.44 -31.50 -6.46
CA GLU A 211 -9.79 -31.98 -6.18
C GLU A 211 -10.15 -33.24 -6.98
N ARG A 212 -9.79 -33.27 -8.26
CA ARG A 212 -10.07 -34.41 -9.14
C ARG A 212 -9.21 -35.63 -8.81
N MET A 213 -7.91 -35.44 -8.55
CA MET A 213 -7.02 -36.53 -8.11
C MET A 213 -7.46 -37.14 -6.78
N GLN A 214 -8.01 -36.33 -5.85
CA GLN A 214 -8.59 -36.84 -4.62
C GLN A 214 -9.75 -37.82 -4.87
N GLN A 215 -10.60 -37.52 -5.87
CA GLN A 215 -11.70 -38.40 -6.26
C GLN A 215 -11.18 -39.68 -6.93
N LEU A 216 -10.23 -39.56 -7.87
CA LEU A 216 -9.64 -40.70 -8.58
C LEU A 216 -8.93 -41.67 -7.63
N ASN A 217 -8.24 -41.14 -6.62
CA ASN A 217 -7.58 -41.95 -5.61
C ASN A 217 -8.51 -42.88 -4.84
N ARG A 218 -9.81 -42.57 -4.75
CA ARG A 218 -10.80 -43.45 -4.09
C ARG A 218 -11.10 -44.71 -4.90
N GLN A 219 -10.82 -44.69 -6.20
CA GLN A 219 -11.10 -45.79 -7.13
C GLN A 219 -9.89 -46.73 -7.30
N LEU A 220 -8.69 -46.27 -6.94
CA LEU A 220 -7.46 -47.04 -7.05
C LEU A 220 -7.34 -48.09 -5.93
N LYS A 221 -6.71 -49.23 -6.23
CA LYS A 221 -6.43 -50.31 -5.27
C LYS A 221 -4.95 -50.70 -5.28
N GLY A 222 -4.47 -51.30 -4.19
CA GLY A 222 -3.12 -51.83 -4.07
C GLY A 222 -2.02 -50.78 -4.27
N GLY A 223 -0.94 -51.14 -4.99
CA GLY A 223 0.21 -50.26 -5.22
C GLY A 223 -0.10 -48.98 -6.00
N GLN A 224 -1.14 -48.97 -6.85
CA GLN A 224 -1.59 -47.76 -7.53
C GLN A 224 -2.21 -46.76 -6.55
N ALA A 225 -2.92 -47.23 -5.52
CA ALA A 225 -3.51 -46.35 -4.52
C ALA A 225 -2.44 -45.62 -3.69
N GLN A 226 -1.30 -46.27 -3.42
CA GLN A 226 -0.18 -45.64 -2.74
C GLN A 226 0.44 -44.53 -3.60
N ARG A 227 0.78 -44.82 -4.86
CA ARG A 227 1.36 -43.83 -5.79
C ARG A 227 0.40 -42.67 -6.06
N GLY A 228 -0.89 -42.95 -6.17
CA GLY A 228 -1.92 -41.92 -6.33
C GLY A 228 -1.98 -40.97 -5.14
N ARG A 229 -1.86 -41.49 -3.90
CA ARG A 229 -1.77 -40.64 -2.70
C ARG A 229 -0.49 -39.79 -2.68
N GLU A 230 0.64 -40.34 -3.12
CA GLU A 230 1.90 -39.61 -3.23
C GLU A 230 1.81 -38.47 -4.25
N VAL A 231 1.27 -38.72 -5.45
CA VAL A 231 1.01 -37.67 -6.46
C VAL A 231 0.09 -36.59 -5.90
N HIS A 232 -0.98 -36.98 -5.21
CA HIS A 232 -1.91 -36.03 -4.60
C HIS A 232 -1.24 -35.18 -3.53
N ALA A 233 -0.35 -35.75 -2.71
CA ALA A 233 0.44 -35.02 -1.73
C ALA A 233 1.39 -34.00 -2.40
N LEU A 234 2.06 -34.37 -3.49
CA LEU A 234 2.89 -33.45 -4.29
C LEU A 234 2.05 -32.30 -4.86
N MET A 235 0.87 -32.61 -5.38
CA MET A 235 -0.05 -31.60 -5.93
C MET A 235 -0.62 -30.65 -4.87
N LEU A 236 -0.82 -31.13 -3.63
CA LEU A 236 -1.15 -30.27 -2.49
C LEU A 236 -0.01 -29.32 -2.13
N GLY A 237 1.23 -29.81 -2.16
CA GLY A 237 2.43 -28.97 -2.00
C GLY A 237 2.52 -27.88 -3.07
N ARG A 238 2.37 -28.27 -4.35
CA ARG A 238 2.29 -27.35 -5.50
C ARG A 238 1.21 -26.29 -5.31
N ARG A 239 -0.01 -26.69 -4.90
CA ARG A 239 -1.09 -25.74 -4.64
C ARG A 239 -0.70 -24.69 -3.60
N THR A 240 -0.13 -25.15 -2.49
CA THR A 240 0.29 -24.29 -1.38
C THR A 240 1.35 -23.28 -1.85
N ALA A 241 2.34 -23.72 -2.62
CA ALA A 241 3.36 -22.84 -3.21
C ALA A 241 2.74 -21.79 -4.15
N VAL A 242 1.82 -22.20 -5.04
CA VAL A 242 1.11 -21.29 -5.95
C VAL A 242 0.28 -20.25 -5.17
N GLU A 243 -0.41 -20.66 -4.11
CA GLU A 243 -1.20 -19.74 -3.27
C GLU A 243 -0.32 -18.74 -2.53
N LYS A 244 0.81 -19.18 -1.98
CA LYS A 244 1.82 -18.31 -1.35
C LYS A 244 2.35 -17.27 -2.35
N ILE A 245 2.81 -17.70 -3.54
CA ILE A 245 3.30 -16.80 -4.59
C ILE A 245 2.21 -15.79 -5.00
N ARG A 246 0.97 -16.25 -5.20
CA ARG A 246 -0.13 -15.35 -5.56
C ARG A 246 -0.46 -14.37 -4.45
N ALA A 247 -0.47 -14.78 -3.18
CA ALA A 247 -0.69 -13.87 -2.06
C ALA A 247 0.34 -12.75 -2.03
N GLU A 248 1.61 -13.08 -2.27
CA GLU A 248 2.70 -12.11 -2.34
C GLU A 248 2.51 -11.12 -3.51
N LEU A 249 2.24 -11.63 -4.71
CA LEU A 249 1.99 -10.80 -5.90
C LEU A 249 0.75 -9.90 -5.73
N ARG A 250 -0.29 -10.36 -5.04
CA ARG A 250 -1.49 -9.56 -4.73
C ARG A 250 -1.19 -8.38 -3.81
N SER A 251 -0.31 -8.58 -2.83
CA SER A 251 0.12 -7.54 -1.91
C SER A 251 0.96 -6.48 -2.63
N LEU A 252 1.92 -6.92 -3.44
CA LEU A 252 2.71 -6.04 -4.29
C LEU A 252 1.84 -5.26 -5.30
N ALA A 253 0.86 -5.92 -5.91
CA ALA A 253 -0.06 -5.29 -6.86
C ALA A 253 -0.89 -4.17 -6.21
N ARG A 254 -1.42 -4.39 -5.00
CA ARG A 254 -2.18 -3.36 -4.26
C ARG A 254 -1.31 -2.15 -3.90
N LEU A 255 -0.09 -2.38 -3.44
CA LEU A 255 0.85 -1.29 -3.17
C LEU A 255 1.20 -0.49 -4.43
N ARG A 256 1.40 -1.17 -5.56
CA ARG A 256 1.66 -0.51 -6.86
C ARG A 256 0.46 0.28 -7.36
N LEU A 257 -0.75 -0.27 -7.23
CA LEU A 257 -1.98 0.41 -7.63
C LEU A 257 -2.23 1.66 -6.77
N TRP A 258 -2.01 1.56 -5.46
CA TRP A 258 -2.07 2.72 -4.57
C TRP A 258 -1.09 3.82 -4.99
N LEU A 259 0.18 3.48 -5.25
CA LEU A 259 1.18 4.44 -5.71
C LEU A 259 0.80 5.11 -7.04
N LEU A 260 0.12 4.38 -7.93
CA LEU A 260 -0.37 4.89 -9.21
C LEU A 260 -1.44 5.98 -9.03
N ILE A 261 -2.20 5.96 -7.93
CA ILE A 261 -3.23 6.98 -7.63
C ILE A 261 -2.65 8.10 -6.76
N HIS A 262 -1.93 7.73 -5.70
CA HIS A 262 -1.42 8.69 -4.72
C HIS A 262 -0.40 9.66 -5.33
N VAL A 263 0.54 9.17 -6.15
CA VAL A 263 1.62 10.02 -6.69
C VAL A 263 1.09 11.07 -7.67
N PRO A 264 0.26 10.76 -8.68
CA PRO A 264 -0.30 11.78 -9.57
C PRO A 264 -1.15 12.82 -8.82
N LEU A 265 -1.91 12.38 -7.82
CA LEU A 265 -2.72 13.28 -7.01
C LEU A 265 -1.84 14.27 -6.22
N SER A 266 -0.69 13.84 -5.70
CA SER A 266 0.27 14.74 -5.04
C SER A 266 0.91 15.73 -6.02
N PHE A 267 1.14 15.35 -7.28
CA PHE A 267 1.57 16.29 -8.31
C PHE A 267 0.47 17.29 -8.67
N ALA A 268 -0.78 16.85 -8.78
CA ALA A 268 -1.92 17.74 -8.99
C ALA A 268 -2.05 18.76 -7.85
N LEU A 269 -1.88 18.32 -6.59
CA LEU A 269 -1.80 19.22 -5.43
C LEU A 269 -0.66 20.22 -5.54
N LEU A 270 0.54 19.80 -5.97
CA LEU A 270 1.68 20.69 -6.14
C LEU A 270 1.41 21.79 -7.19
N PHE A 271 0.83 21.42 -8.33
CA PHE A 271 0.47 22.40 -9.36
C PHE A 271 -0.63 23.35 -8.89
N ALA A 272 -1.65 22.83 -8.20
CA ALA A 272 -2.71 23.65 -7.61
C ALA A 272 -2.15 24.62 -6.55
N LEU A 273 -1.21 24.16 -5.71
CA LEU A 273 -0.52 25.00 -4.72
C LEU A 273 0.26 26.13 -5.39
N ILE A 274 1.04 25.85 -6.44
CA ILE A 274 1.77 26.88 -7.19
C ILE A 274 0.81 27.90 -7.76
N GLY A 275 -0.26 27.45 -8.41
CA GLY A 275 -1.29 28.33 -8.95
C GLY A 275 -1.96 29.17 -7.86
N HIS A 276 -2.26 28.57 -6.71
CA HIS A 276 -2.84 29.27 -5.56
C HIS A 276 -1.91 30.37 -5.03
N VAL A 277 -0.62 30.07 -4.84
CA VAL A 277 0.39 31.05 -4.40
C VAL A 277 0.49 32.20 -5.40
N VAL A 278 0.65 31.89 -6.70
CA VAL A 278 0.74 32.90 -7.76
C VAL A 278 -0.53 33.75 -7.82
N SER A 279 -1.71 33.14 -7.71
CA SER A 279 -2.99 33.84 -7.72
C SER A 279 -3.10 34.84 -6.57
N VAL A 280 -2.60 34.50 -5.38
CA VAL A 280 -2.63 35.41 -4.22
C VAL A 280 -1.70 36.59 -4.44
N PHE A 281 -0.53 36.41 -5.06
CA PHE A 281 0.41 37.52 -5.29
C PHE A 281 0.07 38.41 -6.50
N ILE A 282 -0.73 37.93 -7.45
CA ILE A 282 -1.11 38.70 -8.65
C ILE A 282 -2.44 39.42 -8.48
N TYR A 283 -3.43 38.77 -7.86
CA TYR A 283 -4.81 39.27 -7.78
C TYR A 283 -5.15 39.92 -6.43
N TRP A 284 -4.18 40.06 -5.53
CA TRP A 284 -4.29 40.71 -4.22
C TRP A 284 -3.09 41.63 -4.01
#